data_AF-A0A7W9QEZ5-F1
#
_entry.id   AF-A0A7W9QEZ5-F1
#
_cell.length_a   1.000
_cell.length_b   1.000
_cell.length_c   1.000
_cell.angle_alpha   90.00
_cell.angle_beta   90.00
_cell.angle_gamma   90.00
#
_symmetry.space_group_name_H-M   'P 1'
#
loop_
_entity.id
_entity.type
_entity.pdbx_description
1 polymer ?
#
loop_
_entity_poly.entity_id
_entity_poly.type
_entity_poly.pdbx_seq_one_letter_code
_entity_poly.pdbx_strand_id
1 'polypeptide(L)'
;MLKEAPLNSGAPEAPMGSHQRVSGMQAKLHRWAAADQGRRFDDLFNLVCDPATLLVAFERVAGNKGAKTPGVDGVTAVNIEREWPSRVLGGSPARTQIGWLPPAASA
;
A
#
# COMPACT_ATOMS: atom_id res chain seq x y z
N MET A 1 12.00 -22.12 -13.91
CA MET A 1 11.58 -22.24 -12.50
C MET A 1 11.17 -20.85 -12.02
N LEU A 2 9.88 -20.62 -11.77
CA LEU A 2 9.39 -19.39 -11.15
C LEU A 2 9.91 -19.39 -9.71
N LYS A 3 10.82 -18.47 -9.37
CA LYS A 3 11.16 -18.24 -7.97
C LYS A 3 10.12 -17.27 -7.46
N GLU A 4 9.12 -17.77 -6.74
CA GLU A 4 8.33 -16.92 -5.87
C GLU A 4 9.34 -16.16 -4.99
N ALA A 5 9.46 -14.85 -5.22
CA ALA A 5 10.20 -14.01 -4.30
C ALA A 5 9.48 -14.17 -2.97
N PRO A 6 10.13 -14.70 -1.92
CA PRO A 6 9.48 -14.84 -0.64
C PRO A 6 9.10 -13.43 -0.22
N LEU A 7 7.79 -13.18 -0.18
CA LEU A 7 7.22 -12.05 0.53
C LEU A 7 8.03 -11.91 1.81
N ASN A 8 8.74 -10.80 2.00
CA ASN A 8 9.36 -10.47 3.28
C ASN A 8 8.27 -10.04 4.29
N SER A 9 7.18 -10.81 4.30
CA SER A 9 6.10 -10.87 5.25
C SER A 9 6.43 -12.05 6.17
N GLY A 10 7.49 -11.92 6.97
CA GLY A 10 7.77 -12.90 8.01
C GLY A 10 6.60 -12.97 8.99
N ALA A 11 5.76 -14.01 8.84
CA ALA A 11 4.80 -14.61 9.78
C ALA A 11 3.71 -13.70 10.42
N PRO A 12 2.56 -14.27 10.86
CA PRO A 12 1.43 -13.47 11.32
C PRO A 12 1.68 -12.98 12.76
N GLU A 13 2.17 -11.75 12.90
CA GLU A 13 2.00 -11.02 14.15
C GLU A 13 0.49 -10.75 14.34
N ALA A 14 -0.02 -10.98 15.55
CA ALA A 14 -1.41 -10.72 16.00
C ALA A 14 -1.99 -9.46 15.32
N PRO A 15 -3.30 -9.35 15.00
CA PRO A 15 -3.81 -8.39 14.02
C PRO A 15 -3.34 -6.96 14.31
N MET A 16 -2.20 -6.59 13.72
CA MET A 16 -1.55 -5.31 13.96
C MET A 16 -2.36 -4.27 13.20
N GLY A 17 -2.63 -3.13 13.82
CA GLY A 17 -3.25 -2.00 13.13
C GLY A 17 -2.38 -1.55 11.94
N SER A 18 -3.02 -1.03 10.89
CA SER A 18 -2.33 -0.60 9.66
C SER A 18 -1.15 0.35 9.94
N HIS A 19 -1.28 1.27 10.90
CA HIS A 19 -0.19 2.15 11.35
C HIS A 19 1.04 1.40 11.86
N GLN A 20 0.84 0.34 12.64
CA GLN A 20 1.94 -0.42 13.23
C GLN A 20 2.69 -1.22 12.15
N ARG A 21 1.96 -1.81 11.20
CA ARG A 21 2.53 -2.49 10.03
C ARG A 21 3.38 -1.56 9.18
N VAL A 22 2.83 -0.39 8.83
CA VAL A 22 3.53 0.61 8.01
C VAL A 22 4.76 1.15 8.72
N SER A 23 4.65 1.51 10.00
CA SER A 23 5.77 2.06 10.78
C SER A 23 6.90 1.03 10.94
N GLY A 24 6.56 -0.24 11.16
CA GLY A 24 7.53 -1.33 11.22
C GLY A 24 8.29 -1.51 9.90
N MET A 25 7.59 -1.44 8.77
CA MET A 25 8.24 -1.51 7.46
C MET A 25 9.10 -0.27 7.16
N GLN A 26 8.63 0.93 7.48
CA GLN A 26 9.42 2.16 7.35
C GLN A 26 10.72 2.08 8.17
N ALA A 27 10.66 1.56 9.39
CA ALA A 27 11.85 1.35 10.22
C ALA A 27 12.81 0.32 9.61
N LYS A 28 12.30 -0.76 9.01
CA LYS A 28 13.13 -1.77 8.31
C LYS A 28 13.82 -1.15 7.10
N LEU A 29 13.08 -0.45 6.24
CA LEU A 29 13.63 0.23 5.06
C LEU A 29 14.70 1.25 5.44
N HIS A 30 14.44 2.07 6.47
CA HIS A 30 15.41 3.04 6.96
C HIS A 30 16.71 2.36 7.42
N ARG A 31 16.63 1.28 8.20
CA ARG A 31 17.81 0.52 8.62
C ARG A 31 18.59 -0.06 7.44
N TRP A 32 17.89 -0.61 6.44
CA TRP A 32 18.56 -1.17 5.26
C TRP A 32 19.22 -0.10 4.39
N ALA A 33 18.57 1.04 4.18
CA ALA A 33 19.14 2.16 3.45
C ALA A 33 20.36 2.77 4.19
N ALA A 34 20.32 2.84 5.52
CA ALA A 34 21.43 3.32 6.32
C ALA A 34 22.65 2.37 6.31
N ALA A 35 22.39 1.05 6.27
CA ALA A 35 23.46 0.04 6.24
C ALA A 35 24.12 -0.10 4.86
N ASP A 36 23.39 0.20 3.78
CA ASP A 36 23.89 0.10 2.40
C ASP A 36 23.22 1.17 1.53
N GLN A 37 23.95 2.27 1.29
CA GLN A 37 23.46 3.40 0.49
C GLN A 37 23.23 3.03 -0.99
N GLY A 38 23.87 1.96 -1.48
CA GLY A 38 23.70 1.47 -2.86
C GLY A 38 22.53 0.51 -3.02
N ARG A 39 21.88 0.13 -1.92
CA ARG A 39 20.79 -0.86 -1.92
C ARG A 39 19.60 -0.37 -2.73
N ARG A 40 19.19 -1.20 -3.69
CA ARG A 40 17.92 -1.05 -4.41
C ARG A 40 16.81 -1.79 -3.66
N PHE A 41 15.60 -1.26 -3.78
CA PHE A 41 14.39 -1.86 -3.22
C PHE A 41 13.46 -2.26 -4.39
N ASP A 42 13.54 -3.52 -4.80
CA ASP A 42 12.83 -4.00 -5.99
C ASP A 42 11.31 -4.13 -5.78
N ASP A 43 10.86 -4.13 -4.52
CA ASP A 43 9.47 -4.40 -4.13
C ASP A 43 8.70 -3.15 -3.63
N LEU A 44 9.22 -1.94 -3.90
CA LEU A 44 8.60 -0.69 -3.44
C LEU A 44 7.17 -0.51 -3.97
N PHE A 45 6.90 -0.92 -5.21
CA PHE A 45 5.57 -0.80 -5.79
C PHE A 45 4.53 -1.59 -4.99
N ASN A 46 4.81 -2.86 -4.71
CA ASN A 46 3.92 -3.70 -3.92
C ASN A 46 3.77 -3.18 -2.49
N LEU A 47 4.84 -2.61 -1.91
CA LEU A 47 4.77 -1.99 -0.61
C LEU A 47 3.90 -0.73 -0.58
N VAL A 48 4.02 0.15 -1.59
CA VAL A 48 3.21 1.38 -1.70
C VAL A 48 1.74 1.05 -1.95
N CYS A 49 1.47 -0.01 -2.71
CA CYS A 49 0.12 -0.48 -3.03
C CYS A 49 -0.48 -1.42 -1.98
N ASP A 50 0.25 -1.79 -0.92
CA ASP A 50 -0.30 -2.59 0.19
C ASP A 50 -1.49 -1.86 0.83
N PRO A 51 -2.63 -2.55 1.08
CA PRO A 51 -3.82 -1.92 1.64
C PRO A 51 -3.59 -1.20 2.98
N ALA A 52 -2.68 -1.68 3.84
CA ALA A 52 -2.37 -0.99 5.09
C ALA A 52 -1.59 0.31 4.83
N THR A 53 -0.67 0.30 3.85
CA THR A 53 0.02 1.51 3.39
C THR A 53 -0.94 2.54 2.81
N LEU A 54 -1.84 2.11 1.93
CA LEU A 54 -2.83 3.01 1.31
C LEU A 54 -3.80 3.59 2.34
N LEU A 55 -4.21 2.82 3.35
CA LEU A 55 -5.08 3.31 4.42
C LEU A 55 -4.37 4.41 5.24
N VAL A 56 -3.15 4.16 5.70
CA VAL A 56 -2.37 5.16 6.46
C VAL A 56 -2.06 6.40 5.62
N ALA A 57 -1.79 6.22 4.33
CA ALA A 57 -1.60 7.34 3.41
C ALA A 57 -2.88 8.18 3.25
N PHE A 58 -4.02 7.51 3.08
CA PHE A 58 -5.32 8.18 2.96
C PHE A 58 -5.67 8.97 4.22
N GLU A 59 -5.54 8.38 5.41
CA GLU A 59 -5.80 9.06 6.69
C GLU A 59 -4.94 10.33 6.85
N ARG A 60 -3.67 10.27 6.42
CA ARG A 60 -2.79 11.46 6.40
C ARG A 60 -3.30 12.51 5.41
N VAL A 61 -3.69 12.12 4.19
CA VAL A 61 -4.24 13.04 3.18
C VAL A 61 -5.55 13.67 3.64
N ALA A 62 -6.43 12.89 4.29
CA ALA A 62 -7.69 13.36 4.84
C ALA A 62 -7.51 14.38 5.97
N GLY A 63 -6.36 14.40 6.64
CA GLY A 63 -5.98 15.41 7.63
C GLY A 63 -5.50 16.74 7.05
N ASN A 64 -5.29 16.85 5.74
CA ASN A 64 -4.78 18.08 5.13
C ASN A 64 -5.81 19.22 5.15
N LYS A 65 -5.35 20.47 5.20
CA LYS A 65 -6.19 21.69 5.16
C LYS A 65 -7.19 21.69 3.98
N GLY A 66 -6.81 21.08 2.85
CA GLY A 66 -7.62 20.99 1.64
C GLY A 66 -8.63 19.83 1.59
N ALA A 67 -8.76 18.99 2.63
CA ALA A 67 -9.54 17.75 2.56
C ALA A 67 -11.03 17.93 2.20
N LYS A 68 -11.59 19.12 2.46
CA LYS A 68 -12.98 19.50 2.14
C LYS A 68 -13.14 20.21 0.79
N THR A 69 -12.04 20.49 0.09
CA THR A 69 -12.07 21.14 -1.21
C THR A 69 -12.10 20.06 -2.29
N PRO A 70 -13.10 20.05 -3.18
CA PRO A 70 -13.14 19.11 -4.29
C PRO A 70 -11.91 19.28 -5.18
N GLY A 71 -11.33 18.16 -5.64
CA GLY A 71 -10.36 18.18 -6.72
C GLY A 71 -10.99 18.58 -8.05
N VAL A 72 -10.19 18.57 -9.12
CA VAL A 72 -10.70 18.75 -10.50
C VAL A 72 -11.70 17.65 -10.90
N ASP A 73 -11.66 16.51 -10.21
CA ASP A 73 -12.60 15.39 -10.30
C ASP A 73 -13.92 15.62 -9.54
N GLY A 74 -14.05 16.72 -8.80
CA GLY A 74 -15.22 17.01 -7.96
C GLY A 74 -15.30 16.17 -6.68
N VAL A 75 -14.23 15.44 -6.32
CA VAL A 75 -14.21 14.51 -5.19
C VAL A 75 -13.47 15.12 -3.99
N THR A 76 -14.04 14.97 -2.79
CA THR A 76 -13.40 15.33 -1.52
C THR A 76 -12.93 14.10 -0.75
N ALA A 77 -12.09 14.27 0.28
CA ALA A 77 -11.66 13.16 1.13
C ALA A 77 -12.85 12.41 1.77
N VAL A 78 -13.91 13.14 2.17
CA VAL A 78 -15.14 12.55 2.74
C VAL A 78 -15.90 11.71 1.71
N ASN A 79 -15.85 12.06 0.42
CA ASN A 79 -16.44 11.23 -0.63
C ASN A 79 -15.72 9.88 -0.73
N ILE A 80 -14.38 9.90 -0.71
CA ILE A 80 -13.56 8.68 -0.76
C ILE A 80 -13.77 7.83 0.50
N GLU A 81 -13.74 8.41 1.69
CA GLU A 81 -13.93 7.68 2.95
C GLU A 81 -15.29 6.96 3.00
N ARG A 82 -16.33 7.56 2.43
CA ARG A 82 -17.65 6.93 2.31
C ARG A 82 -17.68 5.77 1.31
N GLU A 83 -16.89 5.83 0.24
CA GLU A 83 -16.84 4.82 -0.82
C GLU A 83 -15.85 3.68 -0.53
N TRP A 84 -14.83 3.94 0.29
CA TRP A 84 -13.71 3.04 0.58
C TRP A 84 -14.12 1.70 1.20
N PRO A 85 -15.05 1.62 2.20
CA PRO A 85 -15.51 0.35 2.75
C PRO A 85 -16.11 -0.57 1.69
N SER A 86 -16.82 -0.02 0.70
CA SER A 86 -17.48 -0.80 -0.36
C SER A 86 -16.50 -1.32 -1.42
N ARG A 87 -15.40 -0.60 -1.67
CA ARG A 87 -14.42 -0.93 -2.72
C ARG A 87 -13.28 -1.83 -2.25
N VAL A 88 -12.94 -1.80 -0.96
CA VAL A 88 -11.79 -2.54 -0.39
C VAL A 88 -12.22 -3.72 0.49
N LEU A 89 -13.36 -3.65 1.18
CA LEU A 89 -13.86 -4.76 2.03
C LEU A 89 -14.94 -5.62 1.33
N GLY A 90 -15.35 -5.26 0.12
CA GLY A 90 -16.38 -5.98 -0.66
C GLY A 90 -15.87 -7.15 -1.51
N GLY A 91 -14.62 -7.58 -1.36
CA GLY A 91 -14.04 -8.67 -2.15
C GLY A 91 -13.62 -9.84 -1.28
N SER A 92 -14.26 -11.00 -1.46
CA SER A 92 -13.72 -12.30 -1.09
C SER A 92 -12.23 -12.40 -1.51
N PRO A 93 -11.33 -13.01 -0.71
CA PRO A 93 -9.89 -13.09 -1.04
C PRO A 93 -9.58 -13.88 -2.32
N ALA A 94 -10.59 -14.50 -2.92
CA ALA A 94 -10.49 -15.06 -4.26
C ALA A 94 -10.92 -14.02 -5.30
N ARG A 95 -9.94 -13.45 -5.99
CA ARG A 95 -10.07 -12.76 -7.29
C ARG A 95 -10.48 -11.28 -7.24
N THR A 96 -9.53 -10.43 -6.87
CA THR A 96 -9.53 -9.03 -7.33
C THR A 96 -8.73 -8.95 -8.64
N GLN A 97 -9.39 -9.23 -9.76
CA GLN A 97 -8.89 -8.86 -11.08
C GLN A 97 -9.14 -7.36 -11.27
N ILE A 98 -8.30 -6.54 -10.65
CA ILE A 98 -8.13 -5.15 -11.09
C ILE A 98 -7.25 -5.25 -12.33
N GLY A 99 -7.82 -4.90 -13.49
CA GLY A 99 -7.11 -4.91 -14.77
C GLY A 99 -5.90 -4.00 -14.72
N TRP A 100 -4.72 -4.58 -14.54
CA TRP A 100 -3.42 -3.97 -14.77
C TRP A 100 -2.60 -4.92 -15.64
N LEU A 101 -1.87 -4.35 -16.59
CA LEU A 101 -1.16 -5.02 -17.69
C LEU A 101 -0.38 -6.27 -17.23
N PRO A 102 -0.27 -7.31 -18.08
CA PRO A 102 0.67 -8.39 -17.81
C PRO A 102 2.09 -7.82 -17.71
N PRO A 103 2.94 -8.32 -16.79
CA PRO A 103 4.31 -7.87 -16.68
C PRO A 103 5.02 -8.09 -18.02
N ALA A 104 5.69 -7.05 -18.52
CA ALA A 104 6.43 -7.10 -19.76
C ALA A 104 7.43 -8.25 -19.72
N ALA A 105 7.21 -9.24 -20.60
CA ALA A 105 8.24 -10.21 -20.94
C ALA A 105 9.40 -9.45 -21.59
N SER A 106 10.62 -9.67 -21.11
CA SER A 106 11.83 -9.31 -21.83
C SER A 106 12.75 -10.52 -21.86
N ALA A 107 13.19 -10.80 -23.09
CA ALA A 107 14.02 -11.91 -23.54
C ALA A 107 15.44 -11.88 -22.95
#